data_AF-A0A7V5FZZ5-F1
#
_entry.id   AF-A0A7V5FZZ5-F1
#
_cell.length_a   1.000
_cell.length_b   1.000
_cell.length_c   1.000
_cell.angle_alpha   90.00
_cell.angle_beta   90.00
_cell.angle_gamma   90.00
#
_symmetry.space_group_name_H-M   'P 1'
#
loop_
_entity.id
_entity.type
_entity.pdbx_description
1 polymer ?
#
loop_
_entity_poly.entity_id
_entity_poly.type
_entity_poly.pdbx_seq_one_letter_code
_entity_poly.pdbx_strand_id
1 'polypeptide(L)'
;VKKKYRYYIYDALFPYMMAIGKYSTMVKTIVILAPLVGLLGTVMGMIETFDALQSSSMFSQGTSISGGISKALFTTELGLVVAVPGLIIGKILDRKEENLALDFEQITDIICTKEEDEI
;
A
#
# COMPACT_ATOMS: atom_id res chain seq x y z
N VAL A 1 33.80 2.10 26.05
CA VAL A 1 32.89 1.13 26.72
C VAL A 1 31.43 1.39 26.31
N LYS A 2 30.87 2.60 26.51
CA LYS A 2 29.51 3.02 26.09
C LYS A 2 29.06 2.60 24.67
N LYS A 3 29.91 2.79 23.66
CA LYS A 3 29.60 2.49 22.25
C LYS A 3 29.41 0.99 21.95
N LYS A 4 30.01 0.13 22.78
CA LYS A 4 30.01 -1.33 22.58
C LYS A 4 28.68 -1.95 23.02
N TYR A 5 28.14 -1.50 24.15
CA TYR A 5 26.84 -1.98 24.68
C TYR A 5 25.66 -1.55 23.83
N ARG A 6 25.63 -0.27 23.42
CA ARG A 6 24.63 0.23 22.47
C ARG A 6 24.61 -0.65 21.20
N TYR A 7 25.78 -0.96 20.64
CA TYR A 7 25.87 -1.82 19.46
C TYR A 7 25.23 -3.21 19.66
N TYR A 8 25.48 -3.89 20.79
CA TYR A 8 24.88 -5.21 21.06
C TYR A 8 23.35 -5.16 21.23
N ILE A 9 22.83 -4.12 21.89
CA ILE A 9 21.38 -3.96 22.07
C ILE A 9 20.71 -3.71 20.73
N TYR A 10 21.26 -2.80 19.91
CA TYR A 10 20.73 -2.56 18.56
C TYR A 10 20.80 -3.82 17.69
N ASP A 11 21.86 -4.61 17.77
CA ASP A 11 22.00 -5.86 17.01
C ASP A 11 20.94 -6.90 17.42
N ALA A 12 20.62 -6.98 18.72
CA ALA A 12 19.55 -7.83 19.24
C ALA A 12 18.14 -7.32 18.88
N LEU A 13 17.94 -6.00 18.78
CA LEU A 13 16.67 -5.37 18.42
C LEU A 13 16.40 -5.36 16.92
N PHE A 14 17.45 -5.32 16.10
CA PHE A 14 17.39 -5.24 14.64
C PHE A 14 16.39 -6.20 13.99
N PRO A 15 16.33 -7.51 14.34
CA PRO A 15 15.33 -8.41 13.78
C PRO A 15 13.89 -8.03 14.12
N TYR A 16 13.63 -7.46 15.30
CA TYR A 16 12.29 -7.01 15.71
C TYR A 16 11.86 -5.76 14.94
N MET A 17 12.77 -4.79 14.78
CA MET A 17 12.51 -3.60 13.98
C MET A 17 12.19 -3.95 12.52
N MET A 18 12.90 -4.94 11.95
CA MET A 18 12.65 -5.40 10.59
C MET A 18 11.32 -6.16 10.44
N ALA A 19 10.91 -6.91 11.46
CA ALA A 19 9.67 -7.68 11.43
C ALA A 19 8.42 -6.78 11.39
N ILE A 20 8.47 -5.62 12.04
CA ILE A 20 7.36 -4.66 12.11
C ILE A 20 7.01 -4.12 10.71
N GLY A 21 8.03 -3.82 9.89
CA GLY A 21 7.88 -3.27 8.54
C GLY A 21 7.42 -4.24 7.45
N LYS A 22 7.49 -5.55 7.71
CA LYS A 22 7.51 -6.56 6.64
C LYS A 22 6.23 -6.59 5.80
N TYR A 23 5.07 -6.59 6.45
CA TYR A 23 3.78 -6.72 5.76
C TYR A 23 3.22 -5.37 5.27
N SER A 24 3.64 -4.28 5.90
CA SER A 24 3.23 -2.92 5.57
C SER A 24 3.63 -2.51 4.15
N THR A 25 4.85 -2.84 3.74
CA THR A 25 5.32 -2.60 2.36
C THR A 25 4.44 -3.31 1.34
N MET A 26 4.14 -4.59 1.55
CA MET A 26 3.31 -5.37 0.63
C MET A 26 1.88 -4.82 0.51
N VAL A 27 1.26 -4.46 1.64
CA VAL A 27 -0.09 -3.86 1.66
C VAL A 27 -0.10 -2.55 0.87
N LYS A 28 0.87 -1.65 1.11
CA LYS A 28 0.97 -0.37 0.40
C LYS A 28 1.16 -0.56 -1.11
N THR A 29 1.99 -1.53 -1.51
CA THR A 29 2.16 -1.85 -2.93
C THR A 29 0.84 -2.23 -3.57
N ILE A 30 0.06 -3.13 -2.95
CA ILE A 30 -1.24 -3.54 -3.49
C ILE A 30 -2.21 -2.36 -3.61
N VAL A 31 -2.26 -1.50 -2.59
CA VAL A 31 -3.09 -0.29 -2.58
C VAL A 31 -2.73 0.64 -3.74
N ILE A 32 -1.43 0.87 -3.99
CA ILE A 32 -0.95 1.71 -5.10
C ILE A 32 -1.24 1.07 -6.46
N LEU A 33 -1.25 -0.26 -6.54
CA LEU A 33 -1.58 -0.99 -7.78
C LEU A 33 -3.09 -1.01 -8.07
N ALA A 34 -3.96 -0.89 -7.07
CA ALA A 34 -5.42 -0.99 -7.25
C ALA A 34 -6.00 -0.02 -8.32
N PRO A 35 -5.60 1.27 -8.40
CA PRO A 35 -6.03 2.16 -9.48
C PRO A 35 -5.51 1.73 -10.86
N LEU A 36 -4.30 1.19 -10.93
CA LEU A 36 -3.71 0.72 -12.19
C LEU A 36 -4.48 -0.50 -12.72
N VAL A 37 -4.94 -1.38 -11.83
CA VAL A 37 -5.83 -2.50 -12.18
C VAL A 37 -7.19 -1.98 -12.66
N GLY A 38 -7.77 -0.96 -12.02
CA GLY A 38 -9.01 -0.32 -12.49
C GLY A 38 -8.89 0.31 -13.87
N LEU A 39 -7.74 0.93 -14.16
CA LEU A 39 -7.40 1.47 -15.48
C LEU A 39 -7.20 0.36 -16.52
N LEU A 40 -6.61 -0.78 -16.16
CA LEU A 40 -6.55 -1.94 -17.06
C LEU A 40 -7.95 -2.44 -17.42
N GLY A 41 -8.89 -2.40 -16.47
CA GLY A 41 -10.31 -2.71 -16.71
C GLY A 41 -10.97 -1.78 -17.73
N THR A 42 -10.57 -0.50 -17.78
CA THR A 42 -11.14 0.42 -18.79
C THR A 42 -10.65 0.11 -20.18
N VAL A 43 -9.37 -0.24 -20.31
CA VAL A 43 -8.78 -0.65 -21.58
C VAL A 43 -9.49 -1.91 -22.08
N MET A 44 -9.73 -2.90 -21.22
CA MET A 44 -10.50 -4.09 -21.58
C MET A 44 -11.94 -3.76 -21.99
N GLY A 45 -12.66 -2.92 -21.23
CA GLY A 45 -14.02 -2.52 -21.56
C GLY A 45 -14.12 -1.76 -22.89
N MET A 46 -13.15 -0.90 -23.19
CA MET A 46 -13.07 -0.20 -24.47
C MET A 46 -12.79 -1.15 -25.63
N ILE A 47 -11.93 -2.17 -25.45
CA ILE A 47 -11.67 -3.20 -26.48
C ILE A 47 -12.97 -3.97 -26.79
N GLU A 48 -13.69 -4.44 -25.77
CA GLU A 48 -15.00 -5.10 -25.94
C GLU A 48 -16.00 -4.21 -26.69
N THR A 49 -15.97 -2.91 -26.42
CA THR A 49 -16.85 -1.92 -27.07
C THR A 49 -16.53 -1.80 -28.56
N PHE A 50 -15.25 -1.77 -28.94
CA PHE A 50 -14.82 -1.70 -30.34
C PHE A 50 -15.12 -3.00 -31.11
N ASP A 51 -14.97 -4.17 -30.48
CA ASP A 51 -15.32 -5.45 -31.10
C ASP A 51 -16.84 -5.58 -31.33
N ALA A 52 -17.65 -5.11 -30.38
CA ALA A 52 -19.11 -5.06 -30.51
C ALA A 52 -19.55 -4.11 -31.63
N LEU A 53 -18.80 -3.02 -31.87
CA LEU A 53 -19.07 -2.11 -32.98
C LEU A 53 -18.83 -2.75 -34.34
N GLN A 54 -17.75 -3.51 -34.49
CA GLN A 54 -17.41 -4.17 -35.75
C GLN A 54 -18.42 -5.25 -36.15
N SER A 55 -19.07 -5.87 -35.16
CA SER A 55 -19.98 -7.01 -35.36
C SER A 55 -21.46 -6.64 -35.43
N SER A 56 -21.85 -5.39 -35.15
CA SER A 56 -23.26 -5.01 -34.98
C SER A 56 -23.78 -4.04 -36.06
N SER A 57 -25.05 -4.22 -36.45
CA SER A 57 -25.73 -3.36 -37.42
C SER A 57 -26.02 -1.96 -36.86
N MET A 58 -26.12 -0.93 -37.74
CA MET A 58 -26.21 0.50 -37.40
C MET A 58 -27.18 0.87 -36.25
N PHE A 59 -28.30 0.16 -36.08
CA PHE A 59 -29.30 0.48 -35.05
C PHE A 59 -28.90 0.01 -33.64
N SER A 60 -28.09 -1.05 -33.50
CA SER A 60 -27.62 -1.59 -32.22
C SER A 60 -26.29 -0.98 -31.73
N GLN A 61 -25.64 -0.14 -32.55
CA GLN A 61 -24.32 0.41 -32.25
C GLN A 61 -24.33 1.45 -31.11
N GLY A 62 -25.35 2.31 -31.05
CA GLY A 62 -25.40 3.40 -30.05
C GLY A 62 -25.55 2.89 -28.61
N THR A 63 -26.44 1.94 -28.37
CA THR A 63 -26.67 1.36 -27.03
C THR A 63 -25.47 0.50 -26.59
N SER A 64 -24.88 -0.26 -27.51
CA SER A 64 -23.71 -1.11 -27.21
C SER A 64 -22.47 -0.30 -26.83
N ILE A 65 -22.23 0.82 -27.53
CA ILE A 65 -21.16 1.78 -27.19
C ILE A 65 -21.33 2.33 -25.79
N SER A 66 -22.52 2.87 -25.49
CA SER A 66 -22.76 3.57 -24.24
C SER A 66 -22.63 2.63 -23.04
N GLY A 67 -23.06 1.37 -23.18
CA GLY A 67 -22.89 0.33 -22.17
C GLY A 67 -21.44 -0.02 -21.91
N GLY A 68 -20.63 -0.19 -22.96
CA GLY A 68 -19.22 -0.53 -22.83
C GLY A 68 -18.36 0.58 -22.22
N ILE A 69 -18.62 1.84 -22.58
CA ILE A 69 -17.99 3.01 -21.94
C ILE A 69 -18.40 3.12 -20.48
N SER A 70 -19.68 2.95 -20.16
CA SER A 70 -20.16 2.99 -18.77
C SER A 70 -19.50 1.91 -17.91
N LYS A 71 -19.39 0.68 -18.44
CA LYS A 71 -18.67 -0.42 -17.78
C LYS A 71 -17.20 -0.08 -17.56
N ALA A 72 -16.52 0.49 -18.55
CA ALA A 72 -15.13 0.92 -18.42
C ALA A 72 -14.96 2.01 -17.33
N LEU A 73 -15.84 3.00 -17.27
CA LEU A 73 -15.77 4.02 -16.22
C LEU A 73 -16.02 3.44 -14.82
N PHE A 74 -16.95 2.50 -14.70
CA PHE A 74 -17.26 1.83 -13.44
C PHE A 74 -16.05 1.06 -12.88
N THR A 75 -15.24 0.39 -13.73
CA THR A 75 -14.04 -0.31 -13.25
C THR A 75 -12.96 0.65 -12.72
N THR A 76 -12.85 1.87 -13.27
CA THR A 76 -11.95 2.91 -12.73
C THR A 76 -12.39 3.37 -11.36
N GLU A 77 -13.69 3.67 -11.23
CA GLU A 77 -14.27 4.12 -9.97
C GLU A 77 -14.03 3.08 -8.87
N LEU A 78 -14.28 1.80 -9.14
CA LEU A 78 -14.02 0.73 -8.18
C LEU A 78 -12.54 0.64 -7.75
N GLY A 79 -11.60 0.82 -8.69
CA GLY A 79 -10.17 0.86 -8.38
C GLY A 79 -9.80 1.99 -7.42
N LEU A 80 -10.41 3.17 -7.61
CA LEU A 80 -10.23 4.33 -6.74
C LEU A 80 -10.92 4.15 -5.38
N VAL A 81 -12.11 3.58 -5.34
CA VAL A 81 -12.86 3.29 -4.10
C VAL A 81 -12.07 2.36 -3.18
N VAL A 82 -11.28 1.43 -3.71
CA VAL A 82 -10.39 0.57 -2.91
C VAL A 82 -9.09 1.29 -2.54
N ALA A 83 -8.50 2.03 -3.48
CA ALA A 83 -7.20 2.67 -3.28
C ALA A 83 -7.24 3.81 -2.25
N VAL A 84 -8.26 4.66 -2.26
CA VAL A 84 -8.33 5.84 -1.40
C VAL A 84 -8.35 5.46 0.09
N PRO A 85 -9.25 4.58 0.57
CA PRO A 85 -9.21 4.10 1.96
C PRO A 85 -7.92 3.33 2.25
N GLY A 86 -7.43 2.53 1.30
CA GLY A 86 -6.18 1.79 1.45
C GLY A 86 -4.97 2.68 1.73
N LEU A 87 -4.88 3.84 1.06
CA LEU A 87 -3.79 4.81 1.27
C LEU A 87 -3.86 5.44 2.66
N ILE A 88 -5.07 5.75 3.15
CA ILE A 88 -5.29 6.29 4.50
C ILE A 88 -4.83 5.27 5.55
N ILE A 89 -5.25 4.01 5.40
CA ILE A 89 -4.85 2.91 6.30
C ILE A 89 -3.33 2.70 6.23
N GLY A 90 -2.75 2.71 5.03
CA GLY A 90 -1.30 2.61 4.84
C GLY A 90 -0.52 3.69 5.58
N LYS A 91 -1.04 4.93 5.62
CA LYS A 91 -0.43 6.04 6.39
C LYS A 91 -0.58 5.90 7.90
N ILE A 92 -1.67 5.29 8.38
CA ILE A 92 -1.80 4.95 9.81
C ILE A 92 -0.79 3.87 10.18
N LEU A 93 -0.57 2.91 9.29
CA LEU A 93 0.42 1.85 9.49
C LEU A 93 1.84 2.43 9.54
N ASP A 94 2.21 3.31 8.59
CA ASP A 94 3.47 4.06 8.61
C ASP A 94 3.75 4.70 9.98
N ARG A 95 2.77 5.46 10.50
CA ARG A 95 2.90 6.14 11.79
C ARG A 95 3.07 5.17 12.95
N LYS A 96 2.40 4.02 12.92
CA LYS A 96 2.55 3.00 13.94
C LYS A 96 3.95 2.39 13.92
N GLU A 97 4.50 2.12 12.74
CA GLU A 97 5.85 1.58 12.58
C GLU A 97 6.91 2.55 13.08
N GLU A 98 6.76 3.84 12.76
CA GLU A 98 7.65 4.91 13.23
C GLU A 98 7.60 5.06 14.76
N ASN A 99 6.40 5.11 15.35
CA ASN A 99 6.25 5.20 16.80
C ASN A 99 6.89 4.01 17.52
N LEU A 100 6.68 2.79 17.02
CA LEU A 100 7.32 1.59 17.57
C LEU A 100 8.85 1.67 17.49
N ALA A 101 9.40 2.14 16.36
CA ALA A 101 10.84 2.31 16.20
C ALA A 101 11.41 3.32 17.20
N LEU A 102 10.69 4.42 17.47
CA LEU A 102 11.06 5.41 18.47
C LEU A 102 11.00 4.85 19.90
N ASP A 103 9.97 4.06 20.23
CA ASP A 103 9.85 3.41 21.54
C ASP A 103 11.04 2.48 21.80
N PHE A 104 11.47 1.73 20.79
CA PHE A 104 12.66 0.87 20.85
C PHE A 104 13.96 1.65 21.05
N GLU A 105 14.10 2.80 20.40
CA GLU A 105 15.25 3.69 20.60
C GLU A 105 15.27 4.27 22.02
N GLN A 106 14.12 4.71 22.55
CA GLN A 106 14.01 5.20 23.93
C GLN A 106 14.36 4.12 24.95
N ILE A 107 13.86 2.89 24.78
CA ILE A 107 14.19 1.76 25.67
C ILE A 107 15.70 1.52 25.66
N THR A 108 16.34 1.59 24.49
CA THR A 108 17.79 1.41 24.36
C THR A 108 18.56 2.50 25.10
N ASP A 109 18.16 3.77 24.98
CA ASP A 109 18.79 4.88 25.69
C ASP A 109 18.59 4.78 27.22
N ILE A 110 17.41 4.35 27.69
CA ILE A 110 17.14 4.14 29.13
C ILE A 110 18.01 3.01 29.71
N ILE A 111 18.15 1.89 28.98
CA ILE A 111 18.98 0.77 29.46
C ILE A 111 20.46 1.17 29.49
N CYS A 112 20.95 1.86 28.45
CA CYS A 112 22.34 2.32 28.42
C CYS A 112 22.66 3.40 29.48
N THR A 113 21.67 4.18 29.93
CA THR A 113 21.87 5.18 30.99
C THR A 113 21.80 4.54 32.38
N LYS A 114 20.94 3.54 32.62
CA LYS A 114 20.88 2.82 33.90
C LYS A 114 22.13 2.01 34.22
N GLU A 115 22.75 1.37 33.22
CA GLU A 115 24.03 0.66 33.42
C GLU A 115 25.18 1.61 33.81
N GLU A 116 25.07 2.91 33.59
CA GLU A 116 26.07 3.90 34.00
C GLU A 116 25.97 4.29 35.49
N ASP A 117 24.81 4.11 36.12
CA ASP A 117 24.59 4.45 37.54
C ASP A 117 24.94 3.29 38.50
N GLU A 118 25.11 2.06 37.99
CA GLU A 118 25.49 0.86 38.77
C GLU A 118 27.00 0.53 38.76
N ILE A 119 27.83 1.29 38.01
CA ILE A 119 29.30 1.13 37.93
C ILE A 119 30.01 2.32 38.59
#